data_AF-A0A534UPV5-F1
#
_entry.id   AF-A0A534UPV5-F1
#
_cell.length_a   1.000
_cell.length_b   1.000
_cell.length_c   1.000
_cell.angle_alpha   90.00
_cell.angle_beta   90.00
_cell.angle_gamma   90.00
#
_symmetry.space_group_name_H-M   'P 1'
#
loop_
_entity.id
_entity.type
_entity.pdbx_description
1 polymer ?
#
loop_
_entity_poly.entity_id
_entity_poly.type
_entity_poly.pdbx_seq_one_letter_code
_entity_poly.pdbx_strand_id
1 'polypeptide(L)'
;MKALKFEELKSLDLSKCETVGDIVNGMRYCAFGARMLGEVAHTIREMIAAEDKPMLIYDGLADSPLGSLLGKFVSNQWCRRMLLPSEYAKVGSRGDNVVVIGAFSERDAEAIYSKPARAVFINQFDMARPGQIRDGYFPDAVFADPRYVMPAIYAALDEWINDKRSSVVDFISALSKYGGLATQVARGAEALEAMMHDKSCVRFLTVSGAMTVAKMDLIICDMIEQGLIHAISSTGALMAHGLVSSIGLKHYKYNPKYNDTELARRKLNRVTDTLEPETNLDTVEEVIGKVIEKIDGKEPLSPTVLNKLIGKYLADHYPNERGILKSAYLHGVPVFVPAFVDSELGNDIYIHNMKRRRRGKKPILMDLERDSKELIECVTGAKRFGIFSIGGGVPRNNVQNVAPLIEIINERLGPTFPNRRFTYGVRICPDRPHFGHLSGCTYSENESWRKAAKNGIYAEMLADATQVWPFLIKYIMEKKLSGGKSSNGRRRRKR
;
A
#
# COMPACT_ATOMS: atom_id res chain seq x y z
N MET A 1 5.42 -13.06 -35.22
CA MET A 1 4.80 -12.84 -33.90
C MET A 1 4.40 -11.38 -33.78
N LYS A 2 3.18 -11.05 -33.35
CA LYS A 2 2.79 -9.65 -33.07
C LYS A 2 3.63 -9.13 -31.90
N ALA A 3 4.15 -7.90 -32.01
CA ALA A 3 4.86 -7.24 -30.92
C ALA A 3 3.93 -7.11 -29.70
N LEU A 4 4.42 -7.44 -28.50
CA LEU A 4 3.68 -7.18 -27.27
C LEU A 4 3.64 -5.67 -27.04
N LYS A 5 2.46 -5.12 -26.78
CA LYS A 5 2.30 -3.71 -26.41
C LYS A 5 2.21 -3.63 -24.90
N PHE A 6 3.25 -3.10 -24.27
CA PHE A 6 3.29 -2.90 -22.82
C PHE A 6 2.86 -1.48 -22.46
N GLU A 7 2.12 -1.35 -21.36
CA GLU A 7 1.78 -0.06 -20.76
C GLU A 7 2.56 0.08 -19.46
N GLU A 8 3.32 1.15 -19.32
CA GLU A 8 4.16 1.41 -18.14
C GLU A 8 3.30 1.69 -16.90
N LEU A 9 3.70 1.10 -15.78
CA LEU A 9 3.23 1.46 -14.44
C LEU A 9 4.07 2.60 -13.86
N LYS A 10 3.41 3.56 -13.18
CA LYS A 10 4.02 4.75 -12.60
C LYS A 10 3.80 4.81 -11.09
N SER A 11 4.86 5.12 -10.36
CA SER A 11 4.83 5.38 -8.92
C SER A 11 3.88 6.53 -8.58
N LEU A 12 3.05 6.34 -7.56
CA LEU A 12 2.12 7.36 -7.09
C LEU A 12 2.86 8.43 -6.28
N ASP A 13 2.94 9.63 -6.84
CA ASP A 13 3.68 10.76 -6.26
C ASP A 13 2.71 11.71 -5.54
N LEU A 14 2.53 11.53 -4.23
CA LEU A 14 1.57 12.31 -3.43
C LEU A 14 1.94 13.79 -3.31
N SER A 15 3.20 14.14 -3.59
CA SER A 15 3.64 15.54 -3.64
C SER A 15 3.00 16.32 -4.80
N LYS A 16 2.53 15.61 -5.84
CA LYS A 16 1.87 16.18 -7.03
C LYS A 16 0.35 16.06 -6.99
N CYS A 17 -0.22 15.44 -5.96
CA CYS A 17 -1.67 15.33 -5.80
C CYS A 17 -2.13 16.38 -4.80
N GLU A 18 -3.12 17.21 -5.13
CA GLU A 18 -3.73 18.19 -4.22
C GLU A 18 -5.11 17.73 -3.72
N THR A 19 -5.78 16.86 -4.48
CA THR A 19 -7.17 16.47 -4.25
C THR A 19 -7.37 14.96 -4.20
N VAL A 20 -8.57 14.52 -3.82
CA VAL A 20 -9.00 13.12 -3.99
C VAL A 20 -8.96 12.70 -5.46
N GLY A 21 -9.39 13.57 -6.38
CA GLY A 21 -9.37 13.31 -7.82
C GLY A 21 -7.97 13.05 -8.36
N ASP A 22 -6.97 13.81 -7.91
CA ASP A 22 -5.57 13.62 -8.33
C ASP A 22 -5.03 12.25 -7.91
N ILE A 23 -5.33 11.82 -6.68
CA ILE A 23 -4.91 10.50 -6.18
C ILE A 23 -5.56 9.39 -6.98
N VAL A 24 -6.89 9.43 -7.15
CA VAL A 24 -7.64 8.43 -7.93
C VAL A 24 -7.16 8.40 -9.38
N ASN A 25 -6.81 9.55 -9.96
CA ASN A 25 -6.22 9.62 -11.29
C ASN A 25 -4.85 8.95 -11.36
N GLY A 26 -3.96 9.22 -10.39
CA GLY A 26 -2.65 8.60 -10.32
C GLY A 26 -2.73 7.07 -10.14
N MET A 27 -3.68 6.59 -9.34
CA MET A 27 -3.91 5.17 -9.07
C MET A 27 -4.14 4.32 -10.32
N ARG A 28 -4.69 4.89 -11.41
CA ARG A 28 -4.86 4.21 -12.71
C ARG A 28 -3.55 3.71 -13.32
N TYR A 29 -2.43 4.34 -12.97
CA TYR A 29 -1.09 3.97 -13.44
C TYR A 29 -0.35 3.07 -12.45
N CYS A 30 -0.96 2.71 -11.32
CA CYS A 30 -0.44 1.77 -10.33
C CYS A 30 -0.92 0.34 -10.63
N ALA A 31 -0.74 -0.56 -9.67
CA ALA A 31 -1.20 -1.94 -9.73
C ALA A 31 -2.18 -2.29 -8.61
N PHE A 32 -2.73 -3.51 -8.67
CA PHE A 32 -3.63 -4.09 -7.65
C PHE A 32 -4.91 -3.26 -7.45
N GLY A 33 -5.43 -3.17 -6.21
CA GLY A 33 -6.66 -2.45 -5.92
C GLY A 33 -6.63 -0.96 -6.28
N ALA A 34 -5.46 -0.30 -6.26
CA ALA A 34 -5.30 1.06 -6.77
C ALA A 34 -5.65 1.13 -8.26
N ARG A 35 -5.08 0.25 -9.07
CA ARG A 35 -5.37 0.18 -10.51
C ARG A 35 -6.86 -0.02 -10.77
N MET A 36 -7.47 -0.99 -10.06
CA MET A 36 -8.90 -1.25 -10.13
C MET A 36 -9.71 0.02 -9.87
N LEU A 37 -9.43 0.71 -8.76
CA LEU A 37 -10.13 1.94 -8.38
C LEU A 37 -9.97 3.06 -9.42
N GLY A 38 -8.73 3.31 -9.85
CA GLY A 38 -8.43 4.39 -10.80
C GLY A 38 -8.99 4.13 -12.20
N GLU A 39 -8.89 2.89 -12.71
CA GLU A 39 -9.45 2.50 -14.01
C GLU A 39 -10.99 2.50 -13.97
N VAL A 40 -11.60 1.97 -12.92
CA VAL A 40 -13.07 1.95 -12.77
C VAL A 40 -13.65 3.37 -12.64
N ALA A 41 -13.00 4.27 -11.90
CA ALA A 41 -13.44 5.66 -11.82
C ALA A 41 -13.46 6.33 -13.20
N HIS A 42 -12.46 6.05 -14.05
CA HIS A 42 -12.42 6.53 -15.43
C HIS A 42 -13.50 5.88 -16.30
N THR A 43 -13.69 4.56 -16.21
CA THR A 43 -14.77 3.86 -16.91
C THR A 43 -16.13 4.47 -16.56
N ILE A 44 -16.41 4.70 -15.28
CA ILE A 44 -17.67 5.31 -14.85
C ILE A 44 -17.80 6.73 -15.40
N ARG A 45 -16.73 7.54 -15.41
CA ARG A 45 -16.72 8.87 -16.04
C ARG A 45 -17.08 8.79 -17.52
N GLU A 46 -16.52 7.84 -18.27
CA GLU A 46 -16.84 7.63 -19.70
C GLU A 46 -18.31 7.24 -19.89
N MET A 47 -18.82 6.33 -19.07
CA MET A 47 -20.24 5.94 -19.09
C MET A 47 -21.15 7.14 -18.78
N ILE A 48 -20.78 7.98 -17.82
CA ILE A 48 -21.50 9.22 -17.49
C ILE A 48 -21.44 10.23 -18.65
N ALA A 49 -20.35 10.29 -19.41
CA ALA A 49 -20.22 11.21 -20.54
C ALA A 49 -20.99 10.76 -21.79
N ALA A 50 -21.30 9.47 -21.91
CA ALA A 50 -22.06 8.91 -23.04
C ALA A 50 -23.47 9.49 -23.15
N GLU A 51 -24.08 9.37 -24.34
CA GLU A 51 -25.47 9.76 -24.60
C GLU A 51 -26.43 8.93 -23.73
N ASP A 52 -26.26 7.60 -23.76
CA ASP A 52 -26.96 6.67 -22.88
C ASP A 52 -26.29 6.55 -21.52
N LYS A 53 -26.79 7.34 -20.56
CA LYS A 53 -26.34 7.31 -19.16
C LYS A 53 -26.55 5.92 -18.53
N PRO A 54 -25.62 5.45 -17.69
CA PRO A 54 -25.72 4.14 -17.07
C PRO A 54 -26.85 4.07 -16.02
N MET A 55 -27.28 2.85 -15.71
CA MET A 55 -28.14 2.57 -14.56
C MET A 55 -27.32 2.10 -13.36
N LEU A 56 -27.77 2.44 -12.15
CA LEU A 56 -27.23 1.88 -10.91
C LEU A 56 -28.06 0.67 -10.51
N ILE A 57 -27.37 -0.41 -10.13
CA ILE A 57 -27.97 -1.58 -9.50
C ILE A 57 -27.40 -1.65 -8.08
N TYR A 58 -28.26 -1.53 -7.07
CA TYR A 58 -27.85 -1.48 -5.67
C TYR A 58 -28.78 -2.35 -4.81
N ASP A 59 -28.20 -3.24 -4.01
CA ASP A 59 -28.93 -4.18 -3.15
C ASP A 59 -29.23 -3.65 -1.74
N GLY A 60 -28.66 -2.51 -1.37
CA GLY A 60 -28.84 -1.91 -0.04
C GLY A 60 -30.00 -0.93 0.05
N LEU A 61 -30.15 -0.34 1.24
CA LEU A 61 -31.22 0.60 1.55
C LEU A 61 -30.97 1.97 0.91
N ALA A 62 -31.95 2.50 0.18
CA ALA A 62 -31.85 3.78 -0.52
C ALA A 62 -31.65 4.99 0.41
N ASP A 63 -32.17 4.92 1.63
CA ASP A 63 -32.06 5.95 2.68
C ASP A 63 -30.79 5.82 3.54
N SER A 64 -30.01 4.75 3.36
CA SER A 64 -28.71 4.62 4.03
C SER A 64 -27.74 5.72 3.58
N PRO A 65 -26.65 6.00 4.32
CA PRO A 65 -25.64 6.95 3.89
C PRO A 65 -25.06 6.66 2.50
N LEU A 66 -24.84 5.38 2.16
CA LEU A 66 -24.41 4.98 0.83
C LEU A 66 -25.54 5.16 -0.20
N GLY A 67 -26.76 4.68 0.08
CA GLY A 67 -27.92 4.88 -0.79
C GLY A 67 -28.18 6.35 -1.12
N SER A 68 -28.05 7.24 -0.13
CA SER A 68 -28.16 8.68 -0.29
C SER A 68 -27.06 9.26 -1.20
N LEU A 69 -25.83 8.75 -1.11
CA LEU A 69 -24.75 9.13 -2.02
C LEU A 69 -25.04 8.65 -3.45
N LEU A 70 -25.53 7.42 -3.62
CA LEU A 70 -25.92 6.87 -4.92
C LEU A 70 -27.10 7.63 -5.52
N GLY A 71 -28.04 8.09 -4.70
CA GLY A 71 -29.11 9.00 -5.12
C GLY A 71 -28.58 10.28 -5.77
N LYS A 72 -27.41 10.78 -5.33
CA LYS A 72 -26.76 11.95 -5.96
C LYS A 72 -26.27 11.69 -7.38
N PHE A 73 -25.89 10.46 -7.72
CA PHE A 73 -25.56 10.12 -9.11
C PHE A 73 -26.78 10.30 -10.01
N VAL A 74 -27.98 9.97 -9.52
CA VAL A 74 -29.23 10.18 -10.27
C VAL A 74 -29.59 11.66 -10.31
N SER A 75 -29.55 12.37 -9.19
CA SER A 75 -29.88 13.81 -9.17
C SER A 75 -28.94 14.65 -10.02
N ASN A 76 -27.66 14.26 -10.10
CA ASN A 76 -26.65 14.91 -10.94
C ASN A 76 -26.75 14.51 -12.43
N GLN A 77 -27.74 13.69 -12.82
CA GLN A 77 -27.89 13.16 -14.18
C GLN A 77 -26.67 12.34 -14.66
N TRP A 78 -25.91 11.77 -13.71
CA TRP A 78 -24.80 10.86 -14.00
C TRP A 78 -25.29 9.44 -14.28
N CYS A 79 -26.37 9.04 -13.61
CA CYS A 79 -27.04 7.76 -13.85
C CYS A 79 -28.53 7.99 -14.09
N ARG A 80 -29.14 7.21 -14.98
CA ARG A 80 -30.55 7.35 -15.38
C ARG A 80 -31.51 7.09 -14.21
N ARG A 81 -31.22 6.06 -13.42
CA ARG A 81 -31.98 5.64 -12.23
C ARG A 81 -31.19 4.61 -11.42
N MET A 82 -31.62 4.40 -10.18
CA MET A 82 -31.16 3.34 -9.30
C MET A 82 -32.25 2.27 -9.16
N LEU A 83 -31.87 1.00 -9.28
CA LEU A 83 -32.77 -0.16 -9.23
C LEU A 83 -32.22 -1.21 -8.26
N LEU A 84 -33.12 -1.99 -7.66
CA LEU A 84 -32.76 -3.24 -7.02
C LEU A 84 -32.34 -4.29 -8.07
N PRO A 85 -31.49 -5.27 -7.71
CA PRO A 85 -31.15 -6.39 -8.60
C PRO A 85 -32.38 -7.08 -9.22
N SER A 86 -33.41 -7.33 -8.42
CA SER A 86 -34.66 -7.98 -8.85
C SER A 86 -35.53 -7.11 -9.75
N GLU A 87 -35.40 -5.79 -9.66
CA GLU A 87 -36.08 -4.84 -10.56
C GLU A 87 -35.38 -4.80 -11.91
N TYR A 88 -34.04 -4.73 -11.91
CA TYR A 88 -33.24 -4.81 -13.14
C TYR A 88 -33.47 -6.14 -13.88
N ALA A 89 -33.61 -7.25 -13.16
CA ALA A 89 -33.94 -8.54 -13.74
C ALA A 89 -35.27 -8.53 -14.53
N LYS A 90 -36.20 -7.63 -14.22
CA LYS A 90 -37.49 -7.46 -14.91
C LYS A 90 -37.45 -6.44 -16.04
N VAL A 91 -36.38 -5.65 -16.17
CA VAL A 91 -36.24 -4.66 -17.25
C VAL A 91 -36.16 -5.38 -18.60
N GLY A 92 -37.00 -4.97 -19.56
CA GLY A 92 -37.06 -5.57 -20.89
C GLY A 92 -35.97 -5.09 -21.86
N SER A 93 -35.36 -3.93 -21.62
CA SER A 93 -34.26 -3.40 -22.43
C SER A 93 -32.98 -4.22 -22.25
N ARG A 94 -32.21 -4.34 -23.33
CA ARG A 94 -30.86 -4.94 -23.37
C ARG A 94 -29.87 -3.91 -23.90
N GLY A 95 -28.60 -4.06 -23.54
CA GLY A 95 -27.52 -3.19 -24.02
C GLY A 95 -27.28 -1.93 -23.19
N ASP A 96 -27.95 -1.78 -22.03
CA ASP A 96 -27.68 -0.68 -21.12
C ASP A 96 -26.29 -0.83 -20.46
N ASN A 97 -25.64 0.29 -20.19
CA ASN A 97 -24.46 0.33 -19.33
C ASN A 97 -24.91 0.32 -17.85
N VAL A 98 -24.28 -0.50 -17.00
CA VAL A 98 -24.68 -0.60 -15.59
C VAL A 98 -23.51 -0.52 -14.63
N VAL A 99 -23.74 0.07 -13.46
CA VAL A 99 -22.83 0.05 -12.31
C VAL A 99 -23.52 -0.73 -11.19
N VAL A 100 -22.98 -1.90 -10.88
CA VAL A 100 -23.48 -2.85 -9.88
C VAL A 100 -22.73 -2.64 -8.59
N ILE A 101 -23.47 -2.32 -7.53
CA ILE A 101 -22.93 -1.94 -6.23
C ILE A 101 -23.49 -2.88 -5.18
N GLY A 102 -22.60 -3.56 -4.45
CA GLY A 102 -22.99 -4.56 -3.45
C GLY A 102 -23.18 -5.96 -4.04
N ALA A 103 -23.94 -6.79 -3.34
CA ALA A 103 -24.19 -8.17 -3.72
C ALA A 103 -25.46 -8.30 -4.57
N PHE A 104 -25.70 -9.49 -5.12
CA PHE A 104 -26.96 -9.84 -5.77
C PHE A 104 -27.17 -11.35 -5.68
N SER A 105 -28.43 -11.77 -5.76
CA SER A 105 -28.79 -13.18 -5.66
C SER A 105 -28.46 -13.94 -6.95
N GLU A 106 -28.25 -15.26 -6.85
CA GLU A 106 -28.07 -16.11 -8.04
C GLU A 106 -29.26 -16.05 -9.01
N ARG A 107 -30.47 -15.76 -8.50
CA ARG A 107 -31.69 -15.63 -9.31
C ARG A 107 -31.62 -14.45 -10.29
N ASP A 108 -30.91 -13.39 -9.90
CA ASP A 108 -30.78 -12.16 -10.69
C ASP A 108 -29.47 -12.12 -11.50
N ALA A 109 -28.54 -13.04 -11.20
CA ALA A 109 -27.19 -13.05 -11.74
C ALA A 109 -27.16 -13.12 -13.27
N GLU A 110 -27.97 -14.00 -13.89
CA GLU A 110 -28.02 -14.12 -15.34
C GLU A 110 -28.38 -12.80 -16.00
N ALA A 111 -29.40 -12.10 -15.49
CA ALA A 111 -29.81 -10.81 -16.02
C ALA A 111 -28.72 -9.74 -15.87
N ILE A 112 -28.03 -9.71 -14.73
CA ILE A 112 -26.94 -8.76 -14.46
C ILE A 112 -25.72 -9.03 -15.34
N TYR A 113 -25.44 -10.29 -15.67
CA TYR A 113 -24.29 -10.66 -16.50
C TYR A 113 -24.56 -10.55 -18.01
N SER A 114 -25.76 -10.89 -18.49
CA SER A 114 -26.01 -11.04 -19.94
C SER A 114 -26.83 -9.92 -20.58
N LYS A 115 -27.58 -9.11 -19.81
CA LYS A 115 -28.34 -7.99 -20.39
C LYS A 115 -27.51 -6.72 -20.67
N PRO A 116 -26.58 -6.28 -19.79
CA PRO A 116 -25.85 -5.05 -20.04
C PRO A 116 -24.92 -5.13 -21.25
N ALA A 117 -24.67 -4.00 -21.91
CA ALA A 117 -23.57 -3.91 -22.86
C ALA A 117 -22.20 -3.89 -22.14
N ARG A 118 -22.15 -3.22 -20.99
CA ARG A 118 -21.00 -3.18 -20.08
C ARG A 118 -21.50 -3.10 -18.65
N ALA A 119 -20.89 -3.88 -17.76
CA ALA A 119 -21.18 -3.87 -16.33
C ALA A 119 -19.91 -3.58 -15.53
N VAL A 120 -19.99 -2.58 -14.66
CA VAL A 120 -18.96 -2.28 -13.66
C VAL A 120 -19.41 -2.87 -12.32
N PHE A 121 -18.54 -3.58 -11.60
CA PHE A 121 -18.85 -4.22 -10.33
C PHE A 121 -18.05 -3.61 -9.18
N ILE A 122 -18.73 -3.13 -8.14
CA ILE A 122 -18.08 -2.58 -6.93
C ILE A 122 -18.66 -3.31 -5.73
N ASN A 123 -17.89 -4.22 -5.14
CA ASN A 123 -18.33 -5.05 -4.03
C ASN A 123 -17.13 -5.62 -3.25
N GLN A 124 -17.38 -6.25 -2.08
CA GLN A 124 -16.32 -6.76 -1.21
C GLN A 124 -15.75 -8.12 -1.61
N PHE A 125 -16.30 -8.78 -2.63
CA PHE A 125 -16.05 -10.19 -2.90
C PHE A 125 -15.57 -10.40 -4.33
N ASP A 126 -14.67 -11.35 -4.54
CA ASP A 126 -14.33 -11.80 -5.90
C ASP A 126 -15.44 -12.71 -6.48
N MET A 127 -16.68 -12.22 -6.50
CA MET A 127 -17.87 -12.92 -6.98
C MET A 127 -18.38 -12.36 -8.31
N ALA A 128 -17.72 -11.32 -8.85
CA ALA A 128 -18.05 -10.81 -10.17
C ALA A 128 -17.64 -11.85 -11.23
N ARG A 129 -18.44 -12.00 -12.29
CA ARG A 129 -18.09 -12.79 -13.48
C ARG A 129 -17.78 -11.91 -14.70
N PRO A 130 -16.87 -10.91 -14.63
CA PRO A 130 -16.25 -10.49 -15.87
C PRO A 130 -15.56 -11.74 -16.42
N GLY A 131 -15.61 -12.00 -17.73
CA GLY A 131 -15.01 -13.21 -18.33
C GLY A 131 -13.48 -13.36 -18.17
N GLN A 132 -12.87 -12.75 -17.15
CA GLN A 132 -11.44 -12.54 -16.92
C GLN A 132 -11.03 -12.70 -15.44
N ILE A 133 -11.72 -13.50 -14.63
CA ILE A 133 -11.32 -13.82 -13.23
C ILE A 133 -9.96 -14.55 -13.16
N ARG A 134 -9.42 -15.03 -14.30
CA ARG A 134 -8.12 -15.69 -14.32
C ARG A 134 -7.01 -14.65 -14.11
N ASP A 135 -6.19 -14.88 -13.09
CA ASP A 135 -4.84 -14.33 -12.96
C ASP A 135 -4.73 -12.95 -12.27
N GLY A 136 -5.78 -12.46 -11.60
CA GLY A 136 -5.70 -11.32 -10.67
C GLY A 136 -5.84 -9.93 -11.30
N TYR A 137 -6.20 -9.83 -12.58
CA TYR A 137 -6.59 -8.58 -13.23
C TYR A 137 -8.09 -8.57 -13.48
N PHE A 138 -8.76 -7.52 -13.01
CA PHE A 138 -10.22 -7.43 -13.05
C PHE A 138 -10.64 -6.08 -13.65
N PRO A 139 -10.80 -6.01 -14.98
CA PRO A 139 -11.32 -4.79 -15.59
C PRO A 139 -12.76 -4.61 -15.14
N ASP A 140 -13.17 -3.35 -15.00
CA ASP A 140 -14.52 -2.99 -14.63
C ASP A 140 -14.97 -3.59 -13.29
N ALA A 141 -14.03 -3.88 -12.39
CA ALA A 141 -14.34 -4.33 -11.04
C ALA A 141 -13.45 -3.63 -10.00
N VAL A 142 -14.03 -3.36 -8.83
CA VAL A 142 -13.29 -2.98 -7.62
C VAL A 142 -13.73 -3.91 -6.48
N PHE A 143 -12.80 -4.74 -6.01
CA PHE A 143 -13.04 -5.64 -4.88
C PHE A 143 -12.69 -4.97 -3.55
N ALA A 144 -13.58 -4.10 -3.09
CA ALA A 144 -13.49 -3.46 -1.79
C ALA A 144 -14.88 -3.00 -1.31
N ASP A 145 -14.96 -2.60 -0.05
CA ASP A 145 -16.20 -2.13 0.56
C ASP A 145 -16.79 -0.94 -0.21
N PRO A 146 -18.00 -1.06 -0.80
CA PRO A 146 -18.64 0.04 -1.52
C PRO A 146 -18.84 1.29 -0.67
N ARG A 147 -18.97 1.11 0.65
CA ARG A 147 -19.10 2.21 1.63
C ARG A 147 -17.86 3.10 1.68
N TYR A 148 -16.70 2.60 1.24
CA TYR A 148 -15.46 3.36 1.10
C TYR A 148 -15.17 3.74 -0.36
N VAL A 149 -15.31 2.78 -1.29
CA VAL A 149 -15.00 2.98 -2.71
C VAL A 149 -15.89 4.03 -3.36
N MET A 150 -17.21 3.98 -3.12
CA MET A 150 -18.14 4.91 -3.77
C MET A 150 -17.94 6.36 -3.34
N PRO A 151 -17.69 6.68 -2.05
CA PRO A 151 -17.27 8.03 -1.67
C PRO A 151 -16.00 8.52 -2.41
N ALA A 152 -14.99 7.66 -2.58
CA ALA A 152 -13.76 8.03 -3.28
C ALA A 152 -14.02 8.31 -4.78
N ILE A 153 -14.79 7.43 -5.44
CA ILE A 153 -15.19 7.60 -6.83
C ILE A 153 -16.06 8.85 -6.99
N TYR A 154 -17.04 9.07 -6.11
CA TYR A 154 -17.90 10.26 -6.17
C TYR A 154 -17.09 11.55 -6.05
N ALA A 155 -16.16 11.64 -5.09
CA ALA A 155 -15.33 12.82 -4.92
C ALA A 155 -14.45 13.09 -6.16
N ALA A 156 -13.88 12.05 -6.76
CA ALA A 156 -13.12 12.18 -8.00
C ALA A 156 -14.00 12.62 -9.19
N LEU A 157 -15.20 12.05 -9.34
CA LEU A 157 -16.14 12.42 -10.40
C LEU A 157 -16.68 13.84 -10.25
N ASP A 158 -17.01 14.27 -9.03
CA ASP A 158 -17.52 15.62 -8.77
C ASP A 158 -16.45 16.67 -9.09
N GLU A 159 -15.18 16.34 -8.85
CA GLU A 159 -14.06 17.15 -9.30
C GLU A 159 -13.92 17.15 -10.83
N TRP A 160 -13.86 15.98 -11.49
CA TRP A 160 -13.59 15.91 -12.92
C TRP A 160 -14.74 16.40 -13.82
N ILE A 161 -15.98 16.35 -13.32
CA ILE A 161 -17.18 16.71 -14.10
C ILE A 161 -17.66 18.11 -13.71
N ASN A 162 -17.65 18.45 -12.41
CA ASN A 162 -18.23 19.69 -11.91
C ASN A 162 -17.18 20.69 -11.36
N ASP A 163 -15.88 20.40 -11.47
CA ASP A 163 -14.76 21.18 -10.91
C ASP A 163 -14.88 21.40 -9.38
N LYS A 164 -15.60 20.52 -8.69
CA LYS A 164 -15.78 20.55 -7.23
C LYS A 164 -14.68 19.76 -6.53
N ARG A 165 -13.55 20.42 -6.34
CA ARG A 165 -12.38 19.85 -5.65
C ARG A 165 -12.68 19.52 -4.19
N SER A 166 -12.21 18.35 -3.74
CA SER A 166 -12.29 17.92 -2.34
C SER A 166 -10.89 17.65 -1.79
N SER A 167 -10.58 18.24 -0.63
CA SER A 167 -9.34 17.93 0.10
C SER A 167 -9.38 16.50 0.65
N VAL A 168 -8.22 15.91 0.89
CA VAL A 168 -8.17 14.56 1.49
C VAL A 168 -8.59 14.60 2.96
N VAL A 169 -8.34 15.70 3.67
CA VAL A 169 -8.85 15.93 5.04
C VAL A 169 -10.38 15.89 5.09
N ASP A 170 -11.06 16.60 4.20
CA ASP A 170 -12.53 16.62 4.18
C ASP A 170 -13.10 15.27 3.79
N PHE A 171 -12.48 14.61 2.82
CA PHE A 171 -12.84 13.26 2.39
C PHE A 171 -12.79 12.26 3.56
N ILE A 172 -11.64 12.15 4.23
CA ILE A 172 -11.46 11.24 5.38
C ILE A 172 -12.44 11.57 6.51
N SER A 173 -12.65 12.86 6.79
CA SER A 173 -13.57 13.31 7.84
C SER A 173 -15.03 12.94 7.54
N ALA A 174 -15.40 12.89 6.26
CA ALA A 174 -16.74 12.49 5.81
C ALA A 174 -16.99 10.98 5.81
N LEU A 175 -15.96 10.13 5.97
CA LEU A 175 -16.09 8.67 5.85
C LEU A 175 -16.83 8.01 7.02
N SER A 176 -16.74 8.56 8.22
CA SER A 176 -17.24 7.92 9.45
C SER A 176 -18.72 7.53 9.38
N LYS A 177 -19.55 8.33 8.69
CA LYS A 177 -20.99 8.11 8.52
C LYS A 177 -21.34 6.89 7.66
N TYR A 178 -20.45 6.40 6.82
CA TYR A 178 -20.77 5.31 5.88
C TYR A 178 -20.70 3.92 6.51
N GLY A 179 -20.01 3.75 7.65
CA GLY A 179 -19.82 2.45 8.28
C GLY A 179 -18.72 1.61 7.60
N GLY A 180 -18.50 0.38 8.09
CA GLY A 180 -17.60 -0.59 7.44
C GLY A 180 -16.16 -0.11 7.32
N LEU A 181 -15.55 -0.37 6.15
CA LEU A 181 -14.19 0.06 5.85
C LEU A 181 -14.03 1.58 5.92
N ALA A 182 -15.05 2.36 5.56
CA ALA A 182 -14.98 3.82 5.61
C ALA A 182 -14.73 4.32 7.05
N THR A 183 -15.45 3.77 8.02
CA THR A 183 -15.19 4.06 9.44
C THR A 183 -13.84 3.54 9.92
N GLN A 184 -13.39 2.38 9.43
CA GLN A 184 -12.05 1.85 9.75
C GLN A 184 -10.95 2.79 9.25
N VAL A 185 -11.09 3.33 8.03
CA VAL A 185 -10.13 4.28 7.43
C VAL A 185 -10.12 5.60 8.21
N ALA A 186 -11.29 6.14 8.58
CA ALA A 186 -11.37 7.35 9.41
C ALA A 186 -10.64 7.16 10.77
N ARG A 187 -10.92 6.06 11.48
CA ARG A 187 -10.24 5.71 12.73
C ARG A 187 -8.74 5.46 12.54
N GLY A 188 -8.37 4.87 11.40
CA GLY A 188 -6.98 4.66 11.00
C GLY A 188 -6.22 5.97 10.84
N ALA A 189 -6.84 6.97 10.19
CA ALA A 189 -6.29 8.30 10.03
C ALA A 189 -6.09 9.00 11.39
N GLU A 190 -7.09 8.96 12.28
CA GLU A 190 -7.01 9.53 13.62
C GLU A 190 -5.90 8.88 14.48
N ALA A 191 -5.82 7.54 14.45
CA ALA A 191 -4.78 6.81 15.18
C ALA A 191 -3.38 7.09 14.63
N LEU A 192 -3.25 7.20 13.29
CA LEU A 192 -2.00 7.57 12.64
C LEU A 192 -1.59 9.00 13.01
N GLU A 193 -2.52 9.95 12.96
CA GLU A 193 -2.31 11.34 13.38
C GLU A 193 -1.84 11.43 14.84
N ALA A 194 -2.51 10.73 15.75
CA ALA A 194 -2.11 10.67 17.16
C ALA A 194 -0.69 10.11 17.34
N MET A 195 -0.31 9.07 16.58
CA MET A 195 1.04 8.51 16.60
C MET A 195 2.08 9.49 16.05
N MET A 196 1.77 10.19 14.96
CA MET A 196 2.68 11.14 14.30
C MET A 196 2.90 12.41 15.13
N HIS A 197 1.91 12.83 15.93
CA HIS A 197 2.03 13.97 16.84
C HIS A 197 2.85 13.67 18.11
N ASP A 198 3.03 12.40 18.45
CA ASP A 198 3.85 12.02 19.60
C ASP A 198 5.36 12.11 19.28
N LYS A 199 5.96 13.25 19.66
CA LYS A 199 7.40 13.51 19.53
C LYS A 199 8.28 12.57 20.37
N SER A 200 7.72 11.86 21.33
CA SER A 200 8.43 10.89 22.18
C SER A 200 8.32 9.44 21.67
N CYS A 201 7.61 9.25 20.56
CA CYS A 201 7.39 7.96 19.91
C CYS A 201 8.39 7.75 18.77
N VAL A 202 9.18 6.67 18.87
CA VAL A 202 9.87 6.14 17.68
C VAL A 202 8.86 5.36 16.83
N ARG A 203 8.84 5.57 15.51
CA ARG A 203 7.77 5.12 14.62
C ARG A 203 8.34 4.18 13.58
N PHE A 204 7.84 2.96 13.55
CA PHE A 204 8.24 1.94 12.59
C PHE A 204 7.19 1.81 11.49
N LEU A 205 7.63 1.84 10.24
CA LEU A 205 6.86 1.29 9.13
C LEU A 205 7.23 -0.19 8.96
N THR A 206 6.25 -1.08 9.01
CA THR A 206 6.45 -2.47 8.64
C THR A 206 5.72 -2.75 7.34
N VAL A 207 6.44 -3.11 6.29
CA VAL A 207 5.85 -3.21 4.94
C VAL A 207 6.14 -4.57 4.33
N SER A 208 5.06 -5.22 3.90
CA SER A 208 5.03 -6.52 3.22
C SER A 208 4.10 -6.45 2.00
N GLY A 209 4.03 -7.54 1.23
CA GLY A 209 3.35 -7.55 -0.07
C GLY A 209 4.16 -6.83 -1.15
N ALA A 210 3.74 -6.93 -2.41
CA ALA A 210 4.50 -6.39 -3.53
C ALA A 210 4.30 -4.87 -3.72
N MET A 211 4.41 -4.06 -2.65
CA MET A 211 4.05 -2.63 -2.66
C MET A 211 4.92 -1.76 -3.59
N THR A 212 6.20 -2.10 -3.76
CA THR A 212 7.10 -1.42 -4.72
C THR A 212 6.73 -1.74 -6.18
N VAL A 213 6.36 -2.99 -6.43
CA VAL A 213 5.81 -3.42 -7.73
C VAL A 213 4.46 -2.74 -7.99
N ALA A 214 3.65 -2.61 -6.94
CA ALA A 214 2.35 -1.91 -6.94
C ALA A 214 2.44 -0.40 -7.08
N LYS A 215 3.65 0.17 -7.17
CA LYS A 215 3.89 1.60 -7.37
C LYS A 215 3.55 2.49 -6.17
N MET A 216 3.74 1.94 -4.96
CA MET A 216 3.62 2.66 -3.67
C MET A 216 4.97 3.05 -3.07
N ASP A 217 6.06 2.90 -3.82
CA ASP A 217 7.44 3.19 -3.40
C ASP A 217 7.67 4.66 -3.04
N LEU A 218 7.10 5.60 -3.80
CA LEU A 218 7.23 7.03 -3.49
C LEU A 218 6.45 7.45 -2.24
N ILE A 219 5.40 6.72 -1.85
CA ILE A 219 4.70 6.96 -0.57
C ILE A 219 5.63 6.65 0.59
N ILE A 220 6.42 5.59 0.50
CA ILE A 220 7.44 5.27 1.51
C ILE A 220 8.51 6.37 1.53
N CYS A 221 8.94 6.85 0.36
CA CYS A 221 9.88 7.97 0.26
C CYS A 221 9.33 9.23 0.94
N ASP A 222 8.07 9.60 0.68
CA ASP A 222 7.40 10.74 1.31
C ASP A 222 7.35 10.59 2.84
N MET A 223 7.08 9.38 3.35
CA MET A 223 7.08 9.10 4.79
C MET A 223 8.47 9.27 5.42
N ILE A 224 9.53 8.84 4.74
CA ILE A 224 10.93 9.02 5.19
C ILE A 224 11.29 10.51 5.18
N GLU A 225 11.12 11.16 4.02
CA GLU A 225 11.59 12.52 3.76
C GLU A 225 10.86 13.56 4.61
N GLN A 226 9.60 13.29 4.98
CA GLN A 226 8.83 14.16 5.87
C GLN A 226 9.00 13.80 7.36
N GLY A 227 9.87 12.85 7.71
CA GLY A 227 10.11 12.41 9.08
C GLY A 227 8.89 11.77 9.74
N LEU A 228 7.98 11.18 8.95
CA LEU A 228 6.81 10.48 9.48
C LEU A 228 7.21 9.13 10.10
N ILE A 229 8.34 8.56 9.69
CA ILE A 229 8.86 7.31 10.25
C ILE A 229 10.34 7.47 10.61
N HIS A 230 10.79 6.63 11.53
CA HIS A 230 12.16 6.62 12.02
C HIS A 230 12.91 5.34 11.69
N ALA A 231 12.20 4.27 11.32
CA ALA A 231 12.77 2.99 10.92
C ALA A 231 11.79 2.20 10.04
N ILE A 232 12.32 1.32 9.19
CA ILE A 232 11.55 0.44 8.32
C ILE A 232 11.94 -1.01 8.62
N SER A 233 10.94 -1.90 8.72
CA SER A 233 11.12 -3.34 8.62
C SER A 233 10.41 -3.83 7.36
N SER A 234 11.10 -4.55 6.48
CA SER A 234 10.54 -5.03 5.20
C SER A 234 11.05 -6.42 4.81
N THR A 235 10.52 -6.97 3.71
CA THR A 235 11.10 -8.16 3.07
C THR A 235 12.23 -7.75 2.14
N GLY A 236 13.18 -8.65 1.90
CA GLY A 236 14.30 -8.35 1.01
C GLY A 236 13.83 -8.21 -0.43
N ALA A 237 12.85 -9.01 -0.86
CA ALA A 237 12.24 -8.92 -2.18
C ALA A 237 11.64 -7.52 -2.43
N LEU A 238 10.92 -6.94 -1.46
CA LEU A 238 10.32 -5.61 -1.61
C LEU A 238 11.39 -4.54 -1.85
N MET A 239 12.51 -4.61 -1.12
CA MET A 239 13.65 -3.71 -1.33
C MET A 239 14.31 -3.94 -2.70
N ALA A 240 14.53 -5.19 -3.10
CA ALA A 240 15.11 -5.53 -4.39
C ALA A 240 14.27 -5.00 -5.57
N HIS A 241 12.97 -5.31 -5.61
CA HIS A 241 12.06 -4.82 -6.66
C HIS A 241 11.89 -3.29 -6.61
N GLY A 242 12.06 -2.67 -5.44
CA GLY A 242 12.09 -1.21 -5.29
C GLY A 242 13.31 -0.54 -5.95
N LEU A 243 14.41 -1.28 -6.13
CA LEU A 243 15.60 -0.76 -6.81
C LEU A 243 15.34 -0.51 -8.30
N VAL A 244 14.46 -1.29 -8.93
CA VAL A 244 14.08 -1.13 -10.34
C VAL A 244 13.64 0.31 -10.63
N SER A 245 12.66 0.83 -9.89
CA SER A 245 12.23 2.24 -10.02
C SER A 245 13.36 3.21 -9.64
N SER A 246 14.17 2.87 -8.62
CA SER A 246 15.24 3.74 -8.10
C SER A 246 16.39 3.97 -9.10
N ILE A 247 16.52 3.11 -10.11
CA ILE A 247 17.51 3.24 -11.19
C ILE A 247 16.88 3.61 -12.55
N GLY A 248 15.61 4.05 -12.54
CA GLY A 248 14.90 4.55 -13.72
C GLY A 248 14.21 3.48 -14.58
N LEU A 249 14.24 2.22 -14.16
CA LEU A 249 13.59 1.11 -14.89
C LEU A 249 12.11 0.96 -14.52
N LYS A 250 11.38 0.22 -15.35
CA LYS A 250 9.91 0.24 -15.39
C LYS A 250 9.30 -1.13 -15.16
N HIS A 251 8.13 -1.12 -14.50
CA HIS A 251 7.20 -2.25 -14.47
C HIS A 251 6.07 -1.97 -15.45
N TYR A 252 5.37 -3.01 -15.90
CA TYR A 252 4.33 -2.87 -16.92
C TYR A 252 3.03 -3.52 -16.47
N LYS A 253 1.90 -3.03 -16.98
CA LYS A 253 0.60 -3.66 -16.78
C LYS A 253 0.57 -5.03 -17.46
N TYR A 254 0.09 -6.03 -16.73
CA TYR A 254 -0.25 -7.33 -17.29
C TYR A 254 -1.54 -7.25 -18.11
N ASN A 255 -1.55 -7.96 -19.24
CA ASN A 255 -2.72 -8.18 -20.06
C ASN A 255 -3.08 -9.68 -19.98
N PRO A 256 -4.26 -10.06 -19.46
CA PRO A 256 -4.68 -11.47 -19.32
C PRO A 256 -4.71 -12.28 -20.61
N LYS A 257 -4.63 -11.63 -21.78
CA LYS A 257 -4.52 -12.32 -23.06
C LYS A 257 -3.18 -13.07 -23.20
N TYR A 258 -2.19 -12.78 -22.36
CA TYR A 258 -0.88 -13.42 -22.38
C TYR A 258 -0.82 -14.57 -21.38
N ASN A 259 -0.36 -15.74 -21.82
CA ASN A 259 -0.22 -16.92 -20.97
C ASN A 259 1.09 -16.86 -20.17
N ASP A 260 1.05 -17.23 -18.88
CA ASP A 260 2.22 -17.27 -17.98
C ASP A 260 3.41 -18.08 -18.52
N THR A 261 3.18 -19.18 -19.23
CA THR A 261 4.26 -19.95 -19.88
C THR A 261 4.92 -19.17 -21.02
N GLU A 262 4.15 -18.38 -21.77
CA GLU A 262 4.71 -17.52 -22.82
C GLU A 262 5.44 -16.32 -22.22
N LEU A 263 4.94 -15.76 -21.11
CA LEU A 263 5.64 -14.74 -20.34
C LEU A 263 6.98 -15.25 -19.82
N ALA A 264 7.01 -16.45 -19.24
CA ALA A 264 8.24 -17.08 -18.75
C ALA A 264 9.27 -17.33 -19.88
N ARG A 265 8.85 -17.83 -21.06
CA ARG A 265 9.75 -17.97 -22.22
C ARG A 265 10.35 -16.65 -22.68
N ARG A 266 9.64 -15.55 -22.45
CA ARG A 266 10.07 -14.18 -22.76
C ARG A 266 10.76 -13.49 -21.59
N LYS A 267 10.99 -14.19 -20.47
CA LYS A 267 11.62 -13.65 -19.26
C LYS A 267 10.87 -12.45 -18.68
N LEU A 268 9.54 -12.57 -18.62
CA LEU A 268 8.64 -11.60 -18.03
C LEU A 268 7.99 -12.23 -16.80
N ASN A 269 8.41 -11.82 -15.62
CA ASN A 269 7.86 -12.30 -14.36
C ASN A 269 6.55 -11.57 -14.06
N ARG A 270 5.51 -12.33 -13.71
CA ARG A 270 4.20 -11.76 -13.38
C ARG A 270 4.01 -11.69 -11.87
N VAL A 271 3.60 -10.53 -11.39
CA VAL A 271 3.16 -10.28 -10.01
C VAL A 271 1.71 -9.81 -10.09
N THR A 272 0.76 -10.76 -10.02
CA THR A 272 -0.67 -10.51 -10.21
C THR A 272 -0.97 -9.79 -11.54
N ASP A 273 -1.35 -8.50 -11.51
CA ASP A 273 -1.65 -7.66 -12.67
C ASP A 273 -0.44 -6.81 -13.16
N THR A 274 0.78 -7.14 -12.72
CA THR A 274 2.04 -6.47 -13.09
C THR A 274 3.03 -7.43 -13.77
N LEU A 275 3.82 -6.91 -14.70
CA LEU A 275 4.95 -7.57 -15.35
C LEU A 275 6.27 -6.87 -15.01
N GLU A 276 7.27 -7.68 -14.68
CA GLU A 276 8.65 -7.28 -14.42
C GLU A 276 9.60 -8.07 -15.33
N PRO A 277 10.26 -7.41 -16.30
CA PRO A 277 11.28 -8.06 -17.12
C PRO A 277 12.49 -8.51 -16.28
N GLU A 278 13.00 -9.73 -16.50
CA GLU A 278 14.23 -10.21 -15.84
C GLU A 278 15.43 -9.29 -16.14
N THR A 279 15.46 -8.63 -17.31
CA THR A 279 16.49 -7.65 -17.66
C THR A 279 16.58 -6.49 -16.66
N ASN A 280 15.49 -6.19 -15.95
CA ASN A 280 15.52 -5.21 -14.86
C ASN A 280 16.32 -5.75 -13.68
N LEU A 281 16.11 -7.01 -13.31
CA LEU A 281 16.82 -7.67 -12.22
C LEU A 281 18.30 -7.84 -12.56
N ASP A 282 18.64 -8.19 -13.81
CA ASP A 282 20.02 -8.22 -14.29
C ASP A 282 20.72 -6.86 -14.09
N THR A 283 20.05 -5.77 -14.47
CA THR A 283 20.60 -4.40 -14.30
C THR A 283 20.74 -4.02 -12.82
N VAL A 284 19.80 -4.46 -11.98
CA VAL A 284 19.86 -4.27 -10.53
C VAL A 284 21.03 -5.06 -9.92
N GLU A 285 21.29 -6.31 -10.35
CA GLU A 285 22.45 -7.12 -9.94
C GLU A 285 23.76 -6.41 -10.26
N GLU A 286 23.89 -5.78 -11.44
CA GLU A 286 25.09 -5.03 -11.79
C GLU A 286 25.36 -3.85 -10.84
N VAL A 287 24.30 -3.12 -10.47
CA VAL A 287 24.38 -2.00 -9.51
C VAL A 287 24.78 -2.49 -8.13
N ILE A 288 24.11 -3.54 -7.65
CA ILE A 288 24.40 -4.18 -6.36
C ILE A 288 25.83 -4.75 -6.36
N GLY A 289 26.26 -5.38 -7.44
CA GLY A 289 27.60 -5.93 -7.62
C GLY A 289 28.69 -4.87 -7.45
N LYS A 290 28.48 -3.64 -7.94
CA LYS A 290 29.40 -2.50 -7.72
C LYS A 290 29.51 -2.08 -6.26
N VAL A 291 28.46 -2.30 -5.45
CA VAL A 291 28.48 -2.07 -4.00
C VAL A 291 29.21 -3.22 -3.31
N ILE A 292 28.85 -4.45 -3.61
CA ILE A 292 29.35 -5.64 -2.90
C ILE A 292 30.83 -5.94 -3.24
N GLU A 293 31.33 -5.61 -4.44
CA GLU A 293 32.76 -5.80 -4.76
C GLU A 293 33.68 -4.92 -3.89
N LYS A 294 33.18 -3.80 -3.35
CA LYS A 294 33.94 -2.94 -2.42
C LYS A 294 34.07 -3.52 -1.00
N ILE A 295 33.33 -4.59 -0.69
CA ILE A 295 33.34 -5.23 0.64
C ILE A 295 34.43 -6.30 0.66
N ASP A 296 35.34 -6.25 1.63
CA ASP A 296 36.48 -7.18 1.72
C ASP A 296 36.15 -8.54 2.39
N GLY A 297 35.03 -8.62 3.09
CA GLY A 297 34.55 -9.84 3.76
C GLY A 297 35.38 -10.23 4.99
N LYS A 298 36.13 -9.29 5.59
CA LYS A 298 36.85 -9.55 6.85
C LYS A 298 35.91 -9.63 8.04
N GLU A 299 34.91 -8.75 8.07
CA GLU A 299 33.91 -8.67 9.13
C GLU A 299 32.52 -9.03 8.58
N PRO A 300 31.66 -9.68 9.39
CA PRO A 300 30.26 -9.84 9.06
C PRO A 300 29.56 -8.48 8.88
N LEU A 301 28.55 -8.46 8.01
CA LEU A 301 27.70 -7.31 7.70
C LEU A 301 26.26 -7.64 8.07
N SER A 302 25.45 -6.66 8.48
CA SER A 302 24.00 -6.90 8.61
C SER A 302 23.25 -6.47 7.34
N PRO A 303 22.04 -7.01 7.09
CA PRO A 303 21.17 -6.55 6.01
C PRO A 303 20.92 -5.03 6.05
N THR A 304 20.75 -4.45 7.24
CA THR A 304 20.58 -3.00 7.41
C THR A 304 21.79 -2.22 6.91
N VAL A 305 23.01 -2.68 7.21
CA VAL A 305 24.22 -2.01 6.71
C VAL A 305 24.36 -2.18 5.20
N LEU A 306 24.05 -3.35 4.63
CA LEU A 306 24.03 -3.54 3.18
C LEU A 306 23.07 -2.57 2.49
N ASN A 307 21.84 -2.48 3.00
CA ASN A 307 20.83 -1.54 2.49
C ASN A 307 21.31 -0.09 2.55
N LYS A 308 22.00 0.30 3.64
CA LYS A 308 22.60 1.64 3.77
C LYS A 308 23.69 1.89 2.73
N LEU A 309 24.54 0.91 2.44
CA LEU A 309 25.58 1.01 1.41
C LEU A 309 24.99 1.15 0.01
N ILE A 310 23.92 0.40 -0.29
CA ILE A 310 23.17 0.53 -1.55
C ILE A 310 22.54 1.92 -1.64
N GLY A 311 21.88 2.39 -0.58
CA GLY A 311 21.30 3.73 -0.51
C GLY A 311 22.32 4.84 -0.76
N LYS A 312 23.54 4.70 -0.20
CA LYS A 312 24.66 5.60 -0.49
C LYS A 312 25.03 5.59 -1.97
N TYR A 313 25.19 4.41 -2.55
CA TYR A 313 25.56 4.29 -3.96
C TYR A 313 24.52 4.95 -4.88
N LEU A 314 23.24 4.73 -4.60
CA LEU A 314 22.13 5.37 -5.33
C LEU A 314 22.15 6.90 -5.20
N ALA A 315 22.45 7.43 -4.00
CA ALA A 315 22.59 8.88 -3.81
C ALA A 315 23.71 9.48 -4.67
N ASP A 316 24.83 8.76 -4.77
CA ASP A 316 26.01 9.22 -5.51
C ASP A 316 25.85 9.09 -7.04
N HIS A 317 25.12 8.07 -7.54
CA HIS A 317 25.12 7.69 -8.97
C HIS A 317 23.77 7.90 -9.68
N TYR A 318 22.67 8.01 -8.93
CA TYR A 318 21.32 8.23 -9.45
C TYR A 318 20.69 9.47 -8.76
N PRO A 319 21.28 10.67 -8.89
CA PRO A 319 20.86 11.85 -8.11
C PRO A 319 19.45 12.33 -8.45
N ASN A 320 18.98 12.09 -9.68
CA ASN A 320 17.67 12.56 -10.16
C ASN A 320 16.50 11.60 -9.83
N GLU A 321 16.79 10.34 -9.50
CA GLU A 321 15.76 9.35 -9.16
C GLU A 321 15.47 9.34 -7.65
N ARG A 322 14.20 9.20 -7.28
CA ARG A 322 13.80 8.94 -5.88
C ARG A 322 13.74 7.43 -5.66
N GLY A 323 14.04 6.99 -4.44
CA GLY A 323 14.06 5.56 -4.14
C GLY A 323 14.20 5.30 -2.64
N ILE A 324 13.58 4.22 -2.16
CA ILE A 324 13.43 3.95 -0.72
C ILE A 324 14.78 3.93 -0.01
N LEU A 325 15.75 3.14 -0.50
CA LEU A 325 17.06 3.02 0.14
C LEU A 325 17.88 4.32 0.05
N LYS A 326 17.73 5.08 -1.05
CA LYS A 326 18.36 6.39 -1.19
C LYS A 326 17.80 7.38 -0.17
N SER A 327 16.47 7.52 -0.10
CA SER A 327 15.80 8.41 0.86
C SER A 327 16.14 7.99 2.30
N ALA A 328 16.15 6.69 2.59
CA ALA A 328 16.53 6.15 3.89
C ALA A 328 17.98 6.50 4.27
N TYR A 329 18.94 6.34 3.35
CA TYR A 329 20.33 6.74 3.57
C TYR A 329 20.48 8.24 3.84
N LEU A 330 19.84 9.09 3.02
CA LEU A 330 19.94 10.55 3.14
C LEU A 330 19.31 11.10 4.43
N HIS A 331 18.32 10.39 4.99
CA HIS A 331 17.60 10.81 6.21
C HIS A 331 17.98 10.00 7.46
N GLY A 332 18.96 9.09 7.35
CA GLY A 332 19.41 8.28 8.49
C GLY A 332 18.37 7.30 9.03
N VAL A 333 17.47 6.79 8.17
CA VAL A 333 16.43 5.81 8.54
C VAL A 333 16.95 4.39 8.27
N PRO A 334 17.09 3.52 9.28
CA PRO A 334 17.49 2.13 9.07
C PRO A 334 16.37 1.31 8.40
N VAL A 335 16.79 0.37 7.55
CA VAL A 335 15.90 -0.54 6.81
C VAL A 335 16.29 -1.98 7.13
N PHE A 336 15.54 -2.57 8.07
CA PHE A 336 15.71 -3.94 8.53
C PHE A 336 15.10 -4.95 7.55
N VAL A 337 15.80 -6.05 7.31
CA VAL A 337 15.32 -7.18 6.49
C VAL A 337 15.54 -8.49 7.25
N PRO A 338 14.61 -8.88 8.15
CA PRO A 338 14.77 -10.05 9.01
C PRO A 338 14.86 -11.38 8.24
N ALA A 339 14.17 -11.49 7.09
CA ALA A 339 14.23 -12.66 6.22
C ALA A 339 15.07 -12.35 4.96
N PHE A 340 16.36 -12.03 5.15
CA PHE A 340 17.22 -11.55 4.06
C PHE A 340 17.45 -12.57 2.94
N VAL A 341 17.61 -13.85 3.30
CA VAL A 341 17.90 -14.92 2.34
C VAL A 341 16.76 -15.15 1.33
N ASP A 342 15.54 -14.75 1.67
CA ASP A 342 14.35 -14.81 0.81
C ASP A 342 14.24 -13.52 -0.03
N SER A 343 15.25 -13.27 -0.86
CA SER A 343 15.29 -12.11 -1.75
C SER A 343 16.34 -12.20 -2.84
N GLU A 344 16.17 -11.40 -3.90
CA GLU A 344 17.20 -11.24 -4.93
C GLU A 344 18.52 -10.68 -4.37
N LEU A 345 18.45 -9.79 -3.37
CA LEU A 345 19.65 -9.33 -2.65
C LEU A 345 20.39 -10.50 -1.97
N GLY A 346 19.65 -11.48 -1.43
CA GLY A 346 20.20 -12.71 -0.88
C GLY A 346 20.82 -13.61 -1.95
N ASN A 347 20.16 -13.75 -3.09
CA ASN A 347 20.66 -14.51 -4.25
C ASN A 347 21.95 -13.91 -4.80
N ASP A 348 22.02 -12.59 -4.95
CA ASP A 348 23.20 -11.86 -5.43
C ASP A 348 24.40 -12.06 -4.50
N ILE A 349 24.18 -11.99 -3.18
CA ILE A 349 25.24 -12.27 -2.19
C ILE A 349 25.72 -13.72 -2.29
N TYR A 350 24.82 -14.68 -2.51
CA TYR A 350 25.18 -16.08 -2.68
C TYR A 350 26.06 -16.29 -3.92
N ILE A 351 25.61 -15.80 -5.08
CA ILE A 351 26.34 -15.88 -6.36
C ILE A 351 27.69 -15.17 -6.24
N HIS A 352 27.72 -13.97 -5.65
CA HIS A 352 28.96 -13.23 -5.43
C HIS A 352 29.91 -13.99 -4.52
N ASN A 353 29.44 -14.61 -3.46
CA ASN A 353 30.27 -15.43 -2.59
C ASN A 353 30.84 -16.66 -3.31
N MET A 354 30.11 -17.28 -4.25
CA MET A 354 30.68 -18.30 -5.13
C MET A 354 31.80 -17.74 -6.01
N LYS A 355 31.59 -16.56 -6.64
CA LYS A 355 32.62 -15.86 -7.44
C LYS A 355 33.85 -15.54 -6.58
N ARG A 356 33.67 -15.06 -5.34
CA ARG A 356 34.75 -14.73 -4.39
C ARG A 356 35.59 -15.95 -4.01
N ARG A 357 34.94 -17.07 -3.66
CA ARG A 357 35.65 -18.32 -3.32
C ARG A 357 36.52 -18.80 -4.48
N ARG A 358 36.02 -18.74 -5.72
CA ARG A 358 36.80 -19.08 -6.93
C ARG A 358 38.01 -18.16 -7.15
N ARG A 359 37.94 -16.92 -6.67
CA ARG A 359 39.02 -15.92 -6.73
C ARG A 359 39.93 -15.94 -5.48
N GLY A 360 39.76 -16.90 -4.56
CA GLY A 360 40.51 -16.95 -3.29
C GLY A 360 40.18 -15.81 -2.31
N LYS A 361 39.07 -15.08 -2.49
CA LYS A 361 38.62 -14.02 -1.57
C LYS A 361 37.72 -14.59 -0.47
N LYS A 362 37.75 -13.99 0.72
CA LYS A 362 36.84 -14.33 1.83
C LYS A 362 35.38 -14.03 1.46
N PRO A 363 34.41 -14.90 1.79
CA PRO A 363 32.99 -14.62 1.56
C PRO A 363 32.50 -13.49 2.48
N ILE A 364 31.44 -12.82 2.06
CA ILE A 364 30.68 -11.86 2.87
C ILE A 364 29.65 -12.64 3.68
N LEU A 365 29.69 -12.50 5.00
CA LEU A 365 28.77 -13.16 5.91
C LEU A 365 27.72 -12.16 6.39
N MET A 366 26.45 -12.59 6.43
CA MET A 366 25.34 -11.79 6.92
C MET A 366 25.06 -12.13 8.39
N ASP A 367 25.16 -11.12 9.24
CA ASP A 367 24.92 -11.19 10.69
C ASP A 367 23.55 -10.56 11.01
N LEU A 368 22.57 -11.42 11.26
CA LEU A 368 21.19 -11.01 11.57
C LEU A 368 21.03 -10.59 13.05
N GLU A 369 21.97 -10.94 13.92
CA GLU A 369 21.92 -10.57 15.33
C GLU A 369 22.17 -9.06 15.50
N ARG A 370 23.06 -8.49 14.68
CA ARG A 370 23.27 -7.03 14.62
C ARG A 370 22.00 -6.24 14.33
N ASP A 371 21.16 -6.71 13.41
CA ASP A 371 19.85 -6.07 13.14
C ASP A 371 18.94 -6.12 14.38
N SER A 372 18.97 -7.24 15.14
CA SER A 372 18.19 -7.37 16.38
C SER A 372 18.69 -6.39 17.45
N LYS A 373 20.01 -6.21 17.57
CA LYS A 373 20.61 -5.25 18.49
C LYS A 373 20.20 -3.81 18.14
N GLU A 374 20.34 -3.40 16.89
CA GLU A 374 19.97 -2.05 16.43
C GLU A 374 18.46 -1.78 16.60
N LEU A 375 17.62 -2.81 16.40
CA LEU A 375 16.18 -2.73 16.65
C LEU A 375 15.85 -2.52 18.15
N ILE A 376 16.53 -3.23 19.05
CA ILE A 376 16.40 -3.02 20.51
C ILE A 376 16.86 -1.62 20.89
N GLU A 377 17.98 -1.14 20.34
CA GLU A 377 18.50 0.22 20.59
C GLU A 377 17.48 1.29 20.14
N CYS A 378 16.87 1.14 18.97
CA CYS A 378 15.82 2.03 18.48
C CYS A 378 14.63 2.10 19.46
N VAL A 379 14.16 0.96 19.94
CA VAL A 379 12.99 0.87 20.85
C VAL A 379 13.31 1.39 22.24
N THR A 380 14.46 1.01 22.80
CA THR A 380 14.86 1.36 24.18
C THR A 380 15.34 2.80 24.30
N GLY A 381 15.88 3.39 23.23
CA GLY A 381 16.27 4.80 23.16
C GLY A 381 15.09 5.78 23.18
N ALA A 382 13.86 5.30 22.95
CA ALA A 382 12.65 6.12 22.98
C ALA A 382 11.80 5.87 24.23
N LYS A 383 10.94 6.84 24.58
CA LYS A 383 9.96 6.69 25.67
C LYS A 383 8.81 5.76 25.25
N ARG A 384 8.39 5.88 24.00
CA ARG A 384 7.31 5.12 23.38
C ARG A 384 7.76 4.64 22.00
N PHE A 385 7.15 3.57 21.52
CA PHE A 385 7.22 3.22 20.11
C PHE A 385 5.85 2.85 19.57
N GLY A 386 5.71 3.02 18.25
CA GLY A 386 4.48 2.78 17.51
C GLY A 386 4.77 2.09 16.18
N ILE A 387 3.78 1.36 15.69
CA ILE A 387 3.90 0.56 14.48
C ILE A 387 2.80 0.94 13.47
N PHE A 388 3.20 1.29 12.25
CA PHE A 388 2.31 1.38 11.11
C PHE A 388 2.60 0.22 10.15
N SER A 389 1.63 -0.67 9.99
CA SER A 389 1.80 -1.93 9.27
C SER A 389 1.02 -1.96 7.97
N ILE A 390 1.73 -2.29 6.89
CA ILE A 390 1.18 -2.65 5.58
C ILE A 390 1.35 -4.17 5.41
N GLY A 391 0.23 -4.87 5.44
CA GLY A 391 0.18 -6.32 5.51
C GLY A 391 0.65 -6.87 6.87
N GLY A 392 1.39 -7.97 6.84
CA GLY A 392 1.78 -8.72 8.02
C GLY A 392 3.14 -9.41 7.88
N GLY A 393 3.17 -10.72 8.13
CA GLY A 393 4.36 -11.56 7.99
C GLY A 393 5.54 -11.16 8.87
N VAL A 394 6.73 -11.54 8.41
CA VAL A 394 8.01 -11.32 9.12
C VAL A 394 8.26 -9.83 9.42
N PRO A 395 8.03 -8.87 8.50
CA PRO A 395 8.30 -7.46 8.78
C PRO A 395 7.56 -6.92 9.99
N ARG A 396 6.27 -7.25 10.13
CA ARG A 396 5.42 -6.86 11.26
C ARG A 396 5.87 -7.54 12.55
N ASN A 397 6.01 -8.87 12.52
CA ASN A 397 6.35 -9.62 13.74
C ASN A 397 7.75 -9.28 14.25
N ASN A 398 8.72 -8.99 13.37
CA ASN A 398 10.07 -8.58 13.74
C ASN A 398 10.07 -7.40 14.72
N VAL A 399 9.36 -6.31 14.38
CA VAL A 399 9.25 -5.13 15.24
C VAL A 399 8.45 -5.41 16.51
N GLN A 400 7.36 -6.17 16.41
CA GLN A 400 6.54 -6.49 17.57
C GLN A 400 7.26 -7.38 18.59
N ASN A 401 8.13 -8.28 18.13
CA ASN A 401 8.82 -9.26 18.96
C ASN A 401 9.90 -8.64 19.87
N VAL A 402 10.31 -7.40 19.62
CA VAL A 402 11.29 -6.67 20.44
C VAL A 402 10.83 -6.55 21.89
N ALA A 403 9.54 -6.28 22.11
CA ALA A 403 8.97 -6.11 23.43
C ALA A 403 9.08 -7.40 24.29
N PRO A 404 8.59 -8.57 23.82
CA PRO A 404 8.83 -9.85 24.49
C PRO A 404 10.32 -10.19 24.66
N LEU A 405 11.15 -9.91 23.66
CA LEU A 405 12.58 -10.19 23.73
C LEU A 405 13.26 -9.40 24.87
N ILE A 406 12.94 -8.11 25.02
CA ILE A 406 13.41 -7.27 26.13
C ILE A 406 12.98 -7.86 27.48
N GLU A 407 11.72 -8.28 27.62
CA GLU A 407 11.23 -8.91 28.85
C GLU A 407 12.02 -10.20 29.16
N ILE A 408 12.23 -11.07 28.17
CA ILE A 408 13.00 -12.32 28.32
C ILE A 408 14.46 -12.05 28.72
N ILE A 409 15.10 -11.04 28.09
CA ILE A 409 16.47 -10.63 28.45
C ILE A 409 16.52 -10.19 29.91
N ASN A 410 15.56 -9.35 30.33
CA ASN A 410 15.52 -8.84 31.69
C ASN A 410 15.27 -9.94 32.72
N GLU A 411 14.42 -10.92 32.42
CA GLU A 411 14.14 -12.07 33.27
C GLU A 411 15.36 -12.99 33.41
N ARG A 412 16.08 -13.24 32.31
CA ARG A 412 17.18 -14.22 32.28
C ARG A 412 18.54 -13.65 32.70
N LEU A 413 18.78 -12.37 32.42
CA LEU A 413 20.08 -11.71 32.62
C LEU A 413 20.05 -10.57 33.64
N GLY A 414 18.88 -10.29 34.23
CA GLY A 414 18.67 -9.12 35.10
C GLY A 414 18.33 -7.84 34.31
N PRO A 415 18.01 -6.73 34.99
CA PRO A 415 17.41 -5.52 34.40
C PRO A 415 18.39 -4.79 33.47
N THR A 416 18.47 -5.26 32.22
CA THR A 416 19.42 -4.80 31.19
C THR A 416 18.83 -3.66 30.36
N PHE A 417 17.53 -3.74 30.06
CA PHE A 417 16.81 -2.78 29.21
C PHE A 417 15.52 -2.30 29.87
N PRO A 418 15.04 -1.08 29.60
CA PRO A 418 13.73 -0.67 30.05
C PRO A 418 12.65 -1.48 29.33
N ASN A 419 11.68 -2.02 30.06
CA ASN A 419 10.52 -2.68 29.44
C ASN A 419 9.76 -1.69 28.54
N ARG A 420 9.42 -2.15 27.34
CA ARG A 420 8.72 -1.37 26.31
C ARG A 420 7.68 -2.26 25.63
N ARG A 421 6.48 -1.71 25.45
CA ARG A 421 5.41 -2.26 24.60
C ARG A 421 4.98 -1.18 23.64
N PHE A 422 4.52 -1.52 22.43
CA PHE A 422 4.05 -0.48 21.53
C PHE A 422 2.76 0.13 22.07
N THR A 423 2.64 1.45 21.92
CA THR A 423 1.52 2.26 22.45
C THR A 423 0.65 2.84 21.35
N TYR A 424 1.09 2.72 20.10
CA TYR A 424 0.35 3.09 18.91
C TYR A 424 0.45 1.97 17.88
N GLY A 425 -0.64 1.70 17.18
CA GLY A 425 -0.69 0.67 16.14
C GLY A 425 -1.73 0.99 15.08
N VAL A 426 -1.30 1.13 13.84
CA VAL A 426 -2.21 1.24 12.70
C VAL A 426 -1.88 0.11 11.72
N ARG A 427 -2.86 -0.69 11.32
CA ARG A 427 -2.65 -1.80 10.38
C ARG A 427 -3.60 -1.70 9.19
N ILE A 428 -3.06 -1.86 7.99
CA ILE A 428 -3.82 -2.10 6.77
C ILE A 428 -3.50 -3.52 6.29
N CYS A 429 -4.45 -4.43 6.40
CA CYS A 429 -4.25 -5.83 6.02
C CYS A 429 -5.61 -6.50 5.75
N PRO A 430 -5.80 -7.15 4.58
CA PRO A 430 -7.07 -7.81 4.27
C PRO A 430 -7.30 -9.10 5.07
N ASP A 431 -6.25 -9.64 5.70
CA ASP A 431 -6.26 -10.97 6.30
C ASP A 431 -7.18 -11.07 7.53
N ARG A 432 -7.90 -12.19 7.60
CA ARG A 432 -8.87 -12.47 8.65
C ARG A 432 -8.23 -13.27 9.80
N PRO A 433 -8.64 -13.05 11.06
CA PRO A 433 -8.08 -13.77 12.21
C PRO A 433 -8.25 -15.30 12.16
N HIS A 434 -9.32 -15.82 11.54
CA HIS A 434 -9.65 -17.25 11.59
C HIS A 434 -8.69 -18.18 10.83
N PHE A 435 -7.82 -17.63 9.97
CA PHE A 435 -6.76 -18.41 9.33
C PHE A 435 -5.58 -18.71 10.27
N GLY A 436 -5.50 -18.06 11.44
CA GLY A 436 -4.51 -18.37 12.48
C GLY A 436 -3.07 -17.95 12.19
N HIS A 437 -2.81 -17.20 11.12
CA HIS A 437 -1.46 -16.71 10.80
C HIS A 437 -1.21 -15.28 11.31
N LEU A 438 0.07 -14.93 11.52
CA LEU A 438 0.52 -13.66 12.12
C LEU A 438 0.02 -12.41 11.40
N SER A 439 -0.23 -12.49 10.08
CA SER A 439 -0.76 -11.34 9.34
C SER A 439 -2.19 -10.98 9.76
N GLY A 440 -3.02 -11.94 10.16
CA GLY A 440 -4.38 -11.73 10.67
C GLY A 440 -4.46 -11.35 12.15
N CYS A 441 -3.41 -11.62 12.94
CA CYS A 441 -3.31 -11.37 14.39
C CYS A 441 -3.71 -9.93 14.79
N THR A 442 -4.68 -9.81 15.70
CA THR A 442 -5.25 -8.52 16.13
C THR A 442 -4.35 -7.78 17.12
N TYR A 443 -4.57 -6.49 17.35
CA TYR A 443 -3.86 -5.79 18.43
C TYR A 443 -4.26 -6.29 19.83
N SER A 444 -5.50 -6.74 20.02
CA SER A 444 -5.94 -7.38 21.27
C SER A 444 -5.17 -8.67 21.55
N GLU A 445 -4.95 -9.51 20.52
CA GLU A 445 -4.11 -10.70 20.67
C GLU A 445 -2.66 -10.33 21.03
N ASN A 446 -2.11 -9.27 20.45
CA ASN A 446 -0.76 -8.79 20.78
C ASN A 446 -0.59 -8.36 22.25
N GLU A 447 -1.65 -8.01 22.97
CA GLU A 447 -1.59 -7.71 24.41
C GLU A 447 -1.30 -8.96 25.25
N SER A 448 -1.83 -10.13 24.87
CA SER A 448 -1.58 -11.39 25.60
C SER A 448 -0.11 -11.79 25.53
N TRP A 449 0.52 -11.49 24.39
CA TRP A 449 1.95 -11.66 24.15
C TRP A 449 2.81 -10.54 24.74
N ARG A 450 2.21 -9.56 25.43
CA ARG A 450 2.92 -8.41 26.00
C ARG A 450 3.66 -7.57 24.94
N LYS A 451 3.23 -7.65 23.67
CA LYS A 451 3.74 -6.83 22.57
C LYS A 451 3.11 -5.44 22.59
N ALA A 452 1.78 -5.40 22.79
CA ALA A 452 0.96 -4.20 22.84
C ALA A 452 0.67 -3.75 24.29
N ALA A 453 0.55 -2.44 24.52
CA ALA A 453 0.07 -1.90 25.79
C ALA A 453 -1.48 -1.87 25.84
N LYS A 454 -2.07 -2.20 26.99
CA LYS A 454 -3.54 -2.26 27.21
C LYS A 454 -4.30 -0.97 26.86
N ASN A 455 -3.69 0.19 27.06
CA ASN A 455 -4.31 1.51 26.83
C ASN A 455 -3.69 2.25 25.63
N GLY A 456 -3.18 1.50 24.65
CA GLY A 456 -2.65 2.10 23.42
C GLY A 456 -3.73 2.55 22.46
N ILE A 457 -3.32 3.32 21.45
CA ILE A 457 -4.21 3.79 20.37
C ILE A 457 -4.02 2.88 19.17
N TYR A 458 -5.05 2.09 18.87
CA TYR A 458 -5.01 1.04 17.85
C TYR A 458 -6.12 1.18 16.82
N ALA A 459 -5.78 0.99 15.54
CA ALA A 459 -6.74 0.95 14.44
C ALA A 459 -6.36 -0.11 13.40
N GLU A 460 -7.36 -0.84 12.90
CA GLU A 460 -7.19 -1.91 11.93
C GLU A 460 -8.15 -1.71 10.76
N MET A 461 -7.61 -1.77 9.54
CA MET A 461 -8.34 -1.63 8.28
C MET A 461 -8.21 -2.93 7.49
N LEU A 462 -9.34 -3.60 7.27
CA LEU A 462 -9.42 -4.81 6.45
C LEU A 462 -9.55 -4.41 4.98
N ALA A 463 -8.44 -4.06 4.35
CA ALA A 463 -8.40 -3.55 2.99
C ALA A 463 -7.09 -3.87 2.27
N ASP A 464 -7.12 -3.80 0.94
CA ASP A 464 -5.93 -3.65 0.11
C ASP A 464 -5.27 -2.30 0.42
N ALA A 465 -4.00 -2.34 0.81
CA ALA A 465 -3.24 -1.15 1.13
C ALA A 465 -3.14 -0.15 -0.02
N THR A 466 -3.08 -0.62 -1.27
CA THR A 466 -2.97 0.24 -2.44
C THR A 466 -4.17 1.19 -2.59
N GLN A 467 -5.34 0.84 -2.05
CA GLN A 467 -6.57 1.64 -2.14
C GLN A 467 -6.74 2.66 -1.02
N VAL A 468 -6.18 2.42 0.16
CA VAL A 468 -6.41 3.24 1.36
C VAL A 468 -5.17 3.99 1.83
N TRP A 469 -3.99 3.40 1.67
CA TRP A 469 -2.72 3.94 2.17
C TRP A 469 -2.39 5.32 1.57
N PRO A 470 -2.59 5.58 0.26
CA PRO A 470 -2.32 6.90 -0.31
C PRO A 470 -3.11 8.03 0.36
N PHE A 471 -4.39 7.80 0.66
CA PHE A 471 -5.26 8.78 1.31
C PHE A 471 -4.84 9.01 2.77
N LEU A 472 -4.44 7.97 3.50
CA LEU A 472 -3.95 8.12 4.88
C LEU A 472 -2.70 8.97 4.96
N ILE A 473 -1.72 8.76 4.06
CA ILE A 473 -0.49 9.56 4.06
C ILE A 473 -0.78 10.98 3.61
N LYS A 474 -1.59 11.17 2.56
CA LYS A 474 -1.95 12.52 2.11
C LYS A 474 -2.72 13.30 3.20
N TYR A 475 -3.61 12.65 3.95
CA TYR A 475 -4.29 13.24 5.11
C TYR A 475 -3.28 13.82 6.12
N ILE A 476 -2.25 13.04 6.50
CA ILE A 476 -1.21 13.49 7.43
C ILE A 476 -0.38 14.64 6.83
N MET A 477 -0.05 14.57 5.54
CA MET A 477 0.68 15.63 4.84
C MET A 477 -0.09 16.97 4.86
N GLU A 478 -1.39 16.95 4.59
CA GLU A 478 -2.26 18.13 4.62
C GLU A 478 -2.42 18.71 6.04
N LYS A 479 -2.61 17.85 7.05
CA LYS A 479 -2.67 18.27 8.47
C LYS A 479 -1.38 18.92 8.95
N LYS A 480 -0.21 18.42 8.52
CA LYS A 480 1.09 18.99 8.89
C LYS A 480 1.28 20.41 8.32
N LEU A 481 0.84 20.63 7.07
CA LEU A 481 0.88 21.96 6.43
C LEU A 481 -0.04 22.97 7.11
N SER A 482 -1.24 22.55 7.53
CA SER A 482 -2.19 23.42 8.24
C SER A 482 -1.75 23.73 9.67
N GLY A 483 -1.16 22.77 10.39
CA GLY A 483 -0.59 22.97 11.73
C GLY A 483 0.61 23.93 11.77
N GLY A 484 1.38 24.05 10.69
CA GLY A 484 2.49 24.99 10.55
C GLY A 484 2.07 26.47 10.43
N LYS A 485 0.83 26.74 10.02
CA LYS A 485 0.30 28.11 9.90
C LYS A 485 -0.21 28.68 11.23
N SER A 486 -0.41 27.87 12.26
CA SER A 486 -0.99 28.31 13.54
C SER A 486 0.01 28.77 14.60
N SER A 487 1.33 28.64 14.39
CA SER A 487 2.35 28.93 15.42
C SER A 487 3.08 30.28 15.26
N ASN A 488 2.93 30.98 14.13
CA ASN A 488 3.64 32.25 13.86
C ASN A 488 2.80 33.54 14.04
N GLY A 489 1.54 33.44 14.48
CA GLY A 489 0.62 34.59 14.57
C GLY A 489 0.46 35.28 15.94
N ARG A 490 1.08 34.78 17.04
CA ARG A 490 0.77 35.26 18.41
C ARG A 490 1.95 35.75 19.25
N ARG A 491 3.14 35.95 18.68
CA ARG A 491 4.27 36.58 19.38
C ARG A 491 4.85 37.75 18.59
N ARG A 492 4.07 38.83 18.47
CA ARG A 492 4.58 40.21 18.29
C ARG A 492 3.43 41.19 18.43
N ARG A 493 3.12 41.54 19.68
CA ARG A 493 2.56 42.83 20.15
C ARG A 493 2.14 42.68 21.60
N LYS A 494 3.04 43.06 22.50
CA LYS A 494 2.74 43.98 23.60
C LYS A 494 4.06 44.61 24.03
N ARG A 495 3.94 45.92 24.26
CA ARG A 495 4.98 46.91 24.53
C ARG A 495 5.73 46.61 25.80
#